data_AF-A0A0R3PHQ0-F1
#
_entry.id   AF-A0A0R3PHQ0-F1
#
_cell.length_a   1.000
_cell.length_b   1.000
_cell.length_c   1.000
_cell.angle_alpha   90.00
_cell.angle_beta   90.00
_cell.angle_gamma   90.00
#
_symmetry.space_group_name_H-M   'P 1'
#
loop_
_entity.id
_entity.type
_entity.pdbx_description
1 polymer ?
#
loop_
_entity_poly.entity_id
_entity_poly.type
_entity_poly.pdbx_seq_one_letter_code
_entity_poly.pdbx_strand_id
1 'polypeptide(L)'
;MTPQPNSVKSGAVQFDEMYNNLKNSQVTVRSVWIQITSPINWSSSIRTNIDFINSILARANTYGLTIGIYTNFYDWSQITGYATASNVMLWYWNVYGAGLSSESPANFDDFRPFAGWTVPNVKQFGQVESICNIEVNRNIFSTTAASTTNPIRMENFNKSQQIIVGGLGLKNTAFTGKPEIKL
;
A
#
# COMPACT_ATOMS: atom_id res chain seq x y z
N MET A 1 5.19 -1.34 3.50
CA MET A 1 5.63 -2.01 4.73
C MET A 1 4.71 -3.16 5.04
N THR A 2 5.26 -4.23 5.59
CA THR A 2 4.49 -5.35 6.13
C THR A 2 4.44 -5.18 7.65
N PRO A 3 3.29 -4.78 8.23
CA PRO A 3 3.17 -4.61 9.66
C PRO A 3 3.26 -5.95 10.40
N GLN A 4 3.68 -5.89 11.66
CA GLN A 4 3.70 -7.02 12.59
C GLN A 4 2.71 -6.74 13.73
N PRO A 5 1.40 -6.95 13.54
CA PRO A 5 0.37 -6.54 14.51
C PRO A 5 0.43 -7.31 15.83
N ASN A 6 1.05 -8.50 15.85
CA ASN A 6 1.26 -9.29 17.07
C ASN A 6 2.56 -8.94 17.82
N SER A 7 3.29 -7.91 17.38
CA SER A 7 4.46 -7.40 18.08
C SER A 7 4.08 -6.65 19.36
N VAL A 8 5.01 -6.56 20.31
CA VAL A 8 4.91 -5.64 21.46
C VAL A 8 4.98 -4.15 21.05
N LYS A 9 5.48 -3.86 19.84
CA LYS A 9 5.58 -2.50 19.30
C LYS A 9 4.26 -2.09 18.65
N SER A 10 3.78 -0.89 18.99
CA SER A 10 2.63 -0.29 18.29
C SER A 10 2.94 -0.07 16.81
N GLY A 11 1.89 0.07 16.01
CA GLY A 11 2.03 0.36 14.58
C GLY A 11 2.79 1.66 14.32
N ALA A 12 2.57 2.69 15.14
CA ALA A 12 3.32 3.95 15.09
C ALA A 12 4.84 3.75 15.26
N VAL A 13 5.26 2.92 16.23
CA VAL A 13 6.69 2.63 16.45
C VAL A 13 7.28 1.85 15.27
N GLN A 14 6.56 0.87 14.73
CA GLN A 14 7.01 0.13 13.54
C GLN A 14 7.16 1.06 12.33
N PHE A 15 6.26 2.04 12.19
CA PHE A 15 6.36 3.04 11.12
C PHE A 15 7.56 3.97 11.33
N ASP A 16 7.80 4.43 12.55
CA ASP A 16 8.95 5.28 12.90
C ASP A 16 10.27 4.59 12.55
N GLU A 17 10.41 3.31 12.88
CA GLU A 17 11.60 2.52 12.57
C GLU A 17 11.84 2.42 11.05
N MET A 18 10.83 2.09 10.27
CA MET A 18 10.94 2.05 8.82
C MET A 18 11.30 3.43 8.25
N TYR A 19 10.56 4.48 8.63
CA TYR A 19 10.74 5.81 8.09
C TYR A 19 12.11 6.40 8.43
N ASN A 20 12.54 6.28 9.69
CA ASN A 20 13.85 6.78 10.13
C ASN A 20 15.00 6.03 9.48
N ASN A 21 14.90 4.71 9.29
CA ASN A 21 15.93 3.95 8.58
C ASN A 21 16.07 4.38 7.12
N LEU A 22 14.95 4.63 6.42
CA LEU A 22 14.97 5.16 5.05
C LEU A 22 15.56 6.57 5.00
N LYS A 23 15.11 7.45 5.89
CA LYS A 23 15.61 8.83 5.99
C LYS A 23 17.11 8.89 6.30
N ASN A 24 17.58 8.08 7.25
CA ASN A 24 19.00 7.98 7.62
C ASN A 24 19.84 7.39 6.48
N SER A 25 19.23 6.59 5.60
CA SER A 25 19.83 6.09 4.36
C SER A 25 19.72 7.07 3.18
N GLN A 26 19.39 8.34 3.45
CA GLN A 26 19.23 9.39 2.45
C GLN A 26 18.14 9.10 1.39
N VAL A 27 17.12 8.31 1.78
CA VAL A 27 15.92 8.06 0.97
C VAL A 27 14.80 8.97 1.42
N THR A 28 14.34 9.87 0.55
CA THR A 28 13.12 10.66 0.73
C THR A 28 11.91 9.84 0.33
N VAL A 29 11.02 9.61 1.28
CA VAL A 29 9.76 8.91 1.07
C VAL A 29 8.65 9.94 0.86
N ARG A 30 7.85 9.79 -0.21
CA ARG A 30 6.62 10.58 -0.42
C ARG A 30 5.35 9.83 -0.08
N SER A 31 5.39 8.51 -0.22
CA SER A 31 4.25 7.66 0.13
C SER A 31 4.67 6.25 0.50
N VAL A 32 3.78 5.57 1.21
CA VAL A 32 3.98 4.20 1.69
C VAL A 32 2.69 3.40 1.53
N TRP A 33 2.82 2.18 1.02
CA TRP A 33 1.76 1.16 1.05
C TRP A 33 1.86 0.31 2.32
N ILE A 34 0.77 0.14 3.04
CA ILE A 34 0.68 -0.75 4.22
C ILE A 34 0.01 -2.05 3.80
N GLN A 35 0.68 -3.18 4.01
CA GLN A 35 0.13 -4.50 3.68
C GLN A 35 -0.83 -4.97 4.77
N ILE A 36 -2.12 -4.99 4.45
CA ILE A 36 -3.21 -5.47 5.30
C ILE A 36 -3.78 -6.73 4.64
N THR A 37 -3.04 -7.82 4.76
CA THR A 37 -3.36 -9.13 4.18
C THR A 37 -3.15 -10.23 5.21
N SER A 38 -3.45 -11.46 4.82
CA SER A 38 -3.15 -12.66 5.60
C SER A 38 -3.81 -12.61 6.99
N PRO A 39 -5.15 -12.74 7.08
CA PRO A 39 -5.91 -12.57 8.33
C PRO A 39 -5.38 -13.38 9.52
N ILE A 40 -4.77 -14.53 9.26
CA ILE A 40 -4.13 -15.38 10.28
C ILE A 40 -3.02 -14.66 11.08
N ASN A 41 -2.42 -13.62 10.52
CA ASN A 41 -1.37 -12.85 11.17
C ASN A 41 -1.93 -11.73 12.06
N TRP A 42 -3.24 -11.52 12.08
CA TRP A 42 -3.89 -10.42 12.81
C TRP A 42 -4.60 -10.91 14.07
N SER A 43 -4.91 -10.00 14.98
CA SER A 43 -5.71 -10.33 16.16
C SER A 43 -7.12 -10.74 15.74
N SER A 44 -7.76 -11.62 16.51
CA SER A 44 -9.20 -11.87 16.37
C SER A 44 -10.05 -10.67 16.81
N SER A 45 -9.48 -9.71 17.54
CA SER A 45 -10.13 -8.45 17.91
C SER A 45 -10.03 -7.44 16.77
N ILE A 46 -11.16 -7.23 16.07
CA ILE A 46 -11.30 -6.21 15.03
C ILE A 46 -10.89 -4.83 15.53
N ARG A 47 -11.31 -4.47 16.75
CA ARG A 47 -10.99 -3.16 17.33
C ARG A 47 -9.48 -2.99 17.51
N THR A 48 -8.80 -4.03 18.01
CA THR A 48 -7.34 -4.04 18.17
C THR A 48 -6.63 -3.85 16.83
N ASN A 49 -7.09 -4.52 15.79
CA ASN A 49 -6.52 -4.38 14.44
C ASN A 49 -6.69 -2.95 13.90
N ILE A 50 -7.89 -2.38 14.03
CA ILE A 50 -8.18 -1.01 13.57
C ILE A 50 -7.36 0.02 14.34
N ASP A 51 -7.26 -0.10 15.66
CA ASP A 51 -6.46 0.82 16.47
C ASP A 51 -4.97 0.71 16.11
N PHE A 52 -4.47 -0.50 15.84
CA PHE A 52 -3.11 -0.71 15.35
C PHE A 52 -2.88 -0.05 13.98
N ILE A 53 -3.78 -0.26 13.01
CA ILE A 53 -3.70 0.33 11.66
C ILE A 53 -3.76 1.86 11.75
N ASN A 54 -4.72 2.41 12.50
CA ASN A 54 -4.85 3.85 12.68
C ASN A 54 -3.62 4.48 13.36
N SER A 55 -2.92 3.75 14.24
CA SER A 55 -1.66 4.26 14.81
C SER A 55 -0.58 4.44 13.74
N ILE A 56 -0.53 3.57 12.72
CA ILE A 56 0.34 3.73 11.56
C ILE A 56 -0.08 4.95 10.73
N LEU A 57 -1.37 5.03 10.40
CA LEU A 57 -1.92 6.11 9.57
C LEU A 57 -1.68 7.48 10.19
N ALA A 58 -1.97 7.61 11.48
CA ALA A 58 -1.75 8.83 12.23
C ALA A 58 -0.27 9.23 12.22
N ARG A 59 0.65 8.28 12.46
CA ARG A 59 2.08 8.57 12.47
C ARG A 59 2.58 9.05 11.12
N ALA A 60 2.26 8.32 10.05
CA ALA A 60 2.65 8.68 8.70
C ALA A 60 2.08 10.04 8.26
N ASN A 61 0.87 10.39 8.70
CA ASN A 61 0.28 11.72 8.49
C ASN A 61 1.09 12.83 9.17
N THR A 62 1.70 12.59 10.35
CA THR A 62 2.59 13.59 10.99
C THR A 62 3.86 13.88 10.17
N TYR A 63 4.25 12.97 9.28
CA TYR A 63 5.38 13.15 8.36
C TYR A 63 4.96 13.72 7.00
N GLY A 64 3.67 14.04 6.81
CA GLY A 64 3.15 14.57 5.55
C GLY A 64 3.18 13.54 4.41
N LEU A 65 3.20 12.25 4.72
CA LEU A 65 3.23 11.19 3.74
C LEU A 65 1.82 10.83 3.26
N THR A 66 1.66 10.58 1.97
CA THR A 66 0.45 9.93 1.46
C THR A 66 0.53 8.43 1.75
N ILE A 67 -0.59 7.82 2.14
CA ILE A 67 -0.64 6.41 2.49
C ILE A 67 -1.59 5.68 1.57
N GLY A 68 -1.25 4.44 1.27
CA GLY A 68 -2.15 3.48 0.67
C GLY A 68 -2.18 2.16 1.42
N ILE A 69 -3.22 1.37 1.17
CA ILE A 69 -3.41 0.04 1.73
C ILE A 69 -3.33 -1.00 0.61
N TYR A 70 -2.51 -2.02 0.84
CA TYR A 70 -2.48 -3.23 0.02
C TYR A 70 -3.34 -4.31 0.69
N THR A 71 -4.47 -4.68 0.07
CA THR A 71 -5.45 -5.62 0.64
C THR A 71 -6.36 -6.21 -0.44
N ASN A 72 -7.33 -7.03 -0.08
CA ASN A 72 -8.49 -7.34 -0.92
C ASN A 72 -9.76 -7.33 -0.07
N PHE A 73 -10.93 -7.51 -0.69
CA PHE A 73 -12.21 -7.50 0.03
C PHE A 73 -12.27 -8.50 1.20
N TYR A 74 -11.73 -9.72 1.00
CA TYR A 74 -11.80 -10.82 1.96
C TYR A 74 -10.84 -10.63 3.15
N ASP A 75 -9.61 -10.20 2.88
CA ASP A 75 -8.63 -9.87 3.90
C ASP A 75 -9.13 -8.68 4.72
N TRP A 76 -9.60 -7.63 4.05
CA TRP A 76 -10.12 -6.44 4.71
C TRP A 76 -11.29 -6.76 5.62
N SER A 77 -12.25 -7.56 5.16
CA SER A 77 -13.45 -7.89 5.95
C SER A 77 -13.11 -8.67 7.22
N GLN A 78 -12.19 -9.64 7.15
CA GLN A 78 -11.79 -10.41 8.32
C GLN A 78 -10.91 -9.63 9.28
N ILE A 79 -10.00 -8.79 8.77
CA ILE A 79 -9.05 -8.07 9.62
C ILE A 79 -9.74 -6.87 10.29
N THR A 80 -10.62 -6.19 9.57
CA THR A 80 -11.19 -4.90 10.00
C THR A 80 -12.70 -4.91 10.20
N GLY A 81 -13.39 -6.03 9.96
CA GLY A 81 -14.84 -6.10 10.15
C GLY A 81 -15.61 -5.16 9.23
N TYR A 82 -15.17 -5.01 7.98
CA TYR A 82 -15.76 -4.11 6.98
C TYR A 82 -15.64 -2.61 7.30
N ALA A 83 -14.72 -2.22 8.19
CA ALA A 83 -14.48 -0.82 8.51
C ALA A 83 -14.27 0.04 7.25
N THR A 84 -14.75 1.26 7.28
CA THR A 84 -14.61 2.24 6.20
C THR A 84 -13.25 2.91 6.27
N ALA A 85 -12.54 2.93 5.15
CA ALA A 85 -11.30 3.65 4.96
C ALA A 85 -11.57 5.00 4.28
N SER A 86 -11.02 6.07 4.85
CA SER A 86 -11.12 7.44 4.33
C SER A 86 -9.74 8.03 4.14
N ASN A 87 -9.54 8.77 3.05
CA ASN A 87 -8.28 9.46 2.73
C ASN A 87 -7.05 8.54 2.60
N VAL A 88 -7.26 7.31 2.13
CA VAL A 88 -6.19 6.30 1.92
C VAL A 88 -6.31 5.72 0.51
N MET A 89 -5.20 5.56 -0.19
CA MET A 89 -5.18 4.93 -1.52
C MET A 89 -5.43 3.42 -1.43
N LEU A 90 -5.94 2.80 -2.50
CA LEU A 90 -6.13 1.36 -2.58
C LEU A 90 -5.22 0.70 -3.62
N TRP A 91 -4.43 -0.26 -3.17
CA TRP A 91 -3.77 -1.27 -3.98
C TRP A 91 -4.44 -2.60 -3.71
N TYR A 92 -5.42 -2.99 -4.52
CA TYR A 92 -6.07 -4.28 -4.31
C TYR A 92 -5.32 -5.40 -5.01
N TRP A 93 -5.46 -6.63 -4.53
CA TRP A 93 -4.96 -7.81 -5.23
C TRP A 93 -6.10 -8.75 -5.61
N ASN A 94 -6.04 -9.26 -6.83
CA ASN A 94 -6.88 -10.35 -7.30
C ASN A 94 -6.08 -11.17 -8.31
N VAL A 95 -5.78 -12.41 -7.96
CA VAL A 95 -4.95 -13.34 -8.74
C VAL A 95 -5.59 -14.72 -8.65
N TYR A 96 -5.44 -15.55 -9.68
CA TYR A 96 -6.04 -16.88 -9.69
C TYR A 96 -5.17 -17.94 -9.00
N GLY A 97 -3.92 -17.61 -8.69
CA GLY A 97 -2.96 -18.50 -8.05
C GLY A 97 -1.54 -17.93 -8.11
N ALA A 98 -0.56 -18.79 -7.84
CA ALA A 98 0.86 -18.47 -8.00
C ALA A 98 1.35 -18.81 -9.42
N GLY A 99 2.34 -18.07 -9.90
CA GLY A 99 3.02 -18.32 -11.16
C GLY A 99 2.32 -17.74 -12.40
N LEU A 100 3.04 -17.76 -13.52
CA LEU A 100 2.69 -17.05 -14.77
C LEU A 100 1.36 -17.48 -15.40
N SER A 101 0.92 -18.73 -15.16
CA SER A 101 -0.33 -19.25 -15.68
C SER A 101 -1.57 -18.83 -14.87
N SER A 102 -1.37 -18.16 -13.74
CA SER A 102 -2.40 -17.90 -12.74
C SER A 102 -2.69 -16.40 -12.57
N GLU A 103 -2.32 -15.60 -13.57
CA GLU A 103 -2.62 -14.17 -13.63
C GLU A 103 -4.13 -13.92 -13.82
N SER A 104 -4.67 -12.92 -13.15
CA SER A 104 -5.94 -12.32 -13.55
C SER A 104 -5.72 -11.29 -14.67
N PRO A 105 -6.77 -10.87 -15.41
CA PRO A 105 -6.62 -9.82 -16.42
C PRO A 105 -5.96 -8.56 -15.84
N ALA A 106 -4.99 -8.01 -16.59
CA ALA A 106 -4.29 -6.77 -16.26
C ALA A 106 -5.15 -5.52 -16.54
N ASN A 107 -6.36 -5.48 -15.95
CA ASN A 107 -7.31 -4.37 -15.98
C ASN A 107 -8.07 -4.28 -14.64
N PHE A 108 -8.95 -3.29 -14.52
CA PHE A 108 -9.74 -3.02 -13.30
C PHE A 108 -11.19 -3.51 -13.37
N ASP A 109 -11.57 -4.28 -14.40
CA ASP A 109 -12.97 -4.65 -14.67
C ASP A 109 -13.58 -5.56 -13.60
N ASP A 110 -12.71 -6.25 -12.85
CA ASP A 110 -13.06 -7.11 -11.73
C ASP A 110 -13.19 -6.36 -10.39
N PHE A 111 -12.83 -5.08 -10.34
CA PHE A 111 -12.95 -4.31 -9.11
C PHE A 111 -14.43 -4.16 -8.71
N ARG A 112 -14.70 -4.31 -7.42
CA ARG A 112 -16.00 -4.05 -6.80
C ARG A 112 -15.76 -3.13 -5.60
N PRO A 113 -16.49 -2.00 -5.46
CA PRO A 113 -16.32 -1.08 -4.34
C PRO A 113 -16.45 -1.77 -2.98
N PHE A 114 -15.58 -1.40 -2.04
CA PHE A 114 -15.65 -1.87 -0.65
C PHE A 114 -14.99 -0.88 0.30
N ALA A 115 -15.43 -0.87 1.56
CA ALA A 115 -14.80 -0.10 2.63
C ALA A 115 -14.56 1.38 2.31
N GLY A 116 -15.45 2.00 1.55
CA GLY A 116 -15.34 3.41 1.12
C GLY A 116 -14.56 3.63 -0.18
N TRP A 117 -13.78 2.66 -0.66
CA TRP A 117 -13.11 2.75 -1.96
C TRP A 117 -14.08 2.46 -3.10
N THR A 118 -14.28 3.46 -3.96
CA THR A 118 -15.07 3.34 -5.20
C THR A 118 -14.18 3.18 -6.43
N VAL A 119 -12.89 3.50 -6.33
CA VAL A 119 -11.89 3.34 -7.38
C VAL A 119 -10.56 2.89 -6.78
N PRO A 120 -9.86 1.91 -7.39
CA PRO A 120 -8.53 1.51 -6.97
C PRO A 120 -7.44 2.36 -7.64
N ASN A 121 -6.28 2.49 -7.00
CA ASN A 121 -5.10 3.13 -7.57
C ASN A 121 -4.19 2.12 -8.29
N VAL A 122 -4.08 0.92 -7.71
CA VAL A 122 -3.19 -0.16 -8.17
C VAL A 122 -3.93 -1.49 -8.06
N LYS A 123 -3.64 -2.41 -8.99
CA LYS A 123 -4.03 -3.82 -8.90
C LYS A 123 -2.78 -4.70 -8.99
N GLN A 124 -2.63 -5.65 -8.07
CA GLN A 124 -1.78 -6.82 -8.28
C GLN A 124 -2.57 -7.90 -9.00
N PHE A 125 -2.15 -8.25 -10.22
CA PHE A 125 -2.82 -9.22 -11.08
C PHE A 125 -2.02 -10.52 -11.26
N GLY A 126 -0.74 -10.52 -10.88
CA GLY A 126 0.15 -11.68 -10.91
C GLY A 126 1.05 -11.74 -9.67
N GLN A 127 1.41 -12.94 -9.22
CA GLN A 127 2.22 -13.15 -8.02
C GLN A 127 3.11 -14.39 -8.10
N VAL A 128 4.26 -14.34 -7.40
CA VAL A 128 5.20 -15.46 -7.30
C VAL A 128 5.62 -15.96 -8.69
N GLU A 129 5.93 -15.02 -9.57
CA GLU A 129 6.31 -15.32 -10.96
C GLU A 129 7.82 -15.28 -11.12
N SER A 130 8.39 -16.32 -11.74
CA SER A 130 9.81 -16.34 -12.10
C SER A 130 10.01 -15.72 -13.47
N ILE A 131 10.58 -14.51 -13.51
CA ILE A 131 10.97 -13.80 -14.74
C ILE A 131 12.46 -13.53 -14.66
N CYS A 132 13.22 -14.01 -15.64
CA CYS A 132 14.69 -13.87 -15.68
C CYS A 132 15.37 -14.36 -14.38
N ASN A 133 14.88 -15.46 -13.79
CA ASN A 133 15.33 -16.04 -12.51
C ASN A 133 15.15 -15.13 -11.28
N ILE A 134 14.21 -14.17 -11.35
CA ILE A 134 13.82 -13.31 -10.24
C ILE A 134 12.33 -13.54 -9.97
N GLU A 135 11.97 -13.74 -8.70
CA GLU A 135 10.58 -13.79 -8.28
C GLU A 135 10.00 -12.38 -8.24
N VAL A 136 8.90 -12.16 -8.96
CA VAL A 136 8.23 -10.86 -9.06
C VAL A 136 6.72 -10.99 -8.85
N ASN A 137 6.11 -9.90 -8.41
CA ASN A 137 4.66 -9.69 -8.49
C ASN A 137 4.38 -8.64 -9.57
N ARG A 138 3.32 -8.83 -10.34
CA ARG A 138 2.95 -7.93 -11.45
C ARG A 138 1.76 -7.06 -11.09
N ASN A 139 1.90 -5.78 -11.41
CA ASN A 139 0.95 -4.75 -11.02
C ASN A 139 0.60 -3.85 -12.20
N ILE A 140 -0.63 -3.36 -12.21
CA ILE A 140 -1.05 -2.24 -13.06
C ILE A 140 -1.43 -1.04 -12.20
N PHE A 141 -1.22 0.15 -12.75
CA PHE A 141 -1.61 1.41 -12.15
C PHE A 141 -2.73 2.01 -12.98
N SER A 142 -3.69 2.67 -12.32
CA SER A 142 -4.70 3.46 -13.02
C SER A 142 -4.01 4.46 -13.96
N THR A 143 -4.51 4.61 -15.20
CA THR A 143 -3.89 5.49 -16.21
C THR A 143 -3.78 6.92 -15.70
N THR A 144 -4.78 7.42 -14.96
CA THR A 144 -4.72 8.74 -14.31
C THR A 144 -3.57 8.81 -13.28
N ALA A 145 -3.26 7.72 -12.58
CA ALA A 145 -2.15 7.59 -11.63
C ALA A 145 -0.77 7.44 -12.31
N ALA A 146 -0.72 6.85 -13.51
CA ALA A 146 0.51 6.60 -14.28
C ALA A 146 0.93 7.76 -15.20
N SER A 147 -0.03 8.51 -15.77
CA SER A 147 0.22 9.59 -16.74
C SER A 147 0.97 10.81 -16.20
N THR A 148 1.23 10.86 -14.89
CA THR A 148 1.71 12.08 -14.21
C THR A 148 3.06 11.93 -13.52
N THR A 149 3.65 10.73 -13.57
CA THR A 149 5.03 10.50 -13.18
C THR A 149 5.89 10.48 -14.42
N ASN A 150 6.80 11.46 -14.57
CA ASN A 150 8.03 11.18 -15.30
C ASN A 150 8.73 10.08 -14.50
N PRO A 151 8.78 8.82 -14.99
CA PRO A 151 9.62 7.84 -14.32
C PRO A 151 11.02 8.44 -14.26
N ILE A 152 11.63 8.46 -13.07
CA ILE A 152 13.05 8.82 -12.98
C ILE A 152 13.77 7.74 -13.77
N ARG A 153 14.10 8.04 -15.03
CA ARG A 153 14.95 7.18 -15.85
C ARG A 153 16.29 7.08 -15.13
N MET A 154 16.84 5.87 -15.04
CA MET A 154 18.18 5.64 -14.49
C MET A 154 19.26 6.50 -15.17
N GLU A 155 18.98 7.04 -16.36
CA GLU A 155 19.84 7.93 -17.14
C GLU A 155 20.17 9.26 -16.42
N ASN A 156 19.37 9.69 -15.43
CA ASN A 156 19.58 10.95 -14.69
C ASN A 156 20.32 10.77 -13.34
N PHE A 157 20.86 9.59 -13.05
CA PHE A 157 21.55 9.27 -11.78
C PHE A 157 22.96 9.89 -11.65
N ASN A 158 23.20 11.03 -12.29
CA ASN A 158 24.51 11.68 -12.25
C ASN A 158 24.46 13.06 -11.59
N LYS A 159 25.25 13.16 -10.51
CA LYS A 159 25.64 14.33 -9.70
C LYS A 159 24.62 14.74 -8.61
N SER A 160 24.92 14.24 -7.40
CA SER A 160 24.48 14.71 -6.06
C SER A 160 23.02 14.49 -5.60
N GLN A 161 22.21 13.63 -6.22
CA GLN A 161 20.76 13.64 -5.97
C GLN A 161 20.25 12.53 -5.03
N GLN A 162 19.56 12.98 -3.98
CA GLN A 162 18.80 12.22 -3.00
C GLN A 162 17.84 11.21 -3.67
N ILE A 163 17.78 9.96 -3.17
CA ILE A 163 16.84 8.95 -3.67
C ILE A 163 15.43 9.35 -3.24
N ILE A 164 14.52 9.58 -4.19
CA ILE A 164 13.12 9.93 -3.91
C ILE A 164 12.20 8.79 -4.34
N VAL A 165 11.41 8.26 -3.40
CA VAL A 165 10.47 7.15 -3.64
C VAL A 165 9.03 7.54 -3.32
N GLY A 166 8.08 6.74 -3.82
CA GLY A 166 6.66 6.90 -3.52
C GLY A 166 5.96 8.00 -4.33
N GLY A 167 6.51 8.42 -5.48
CA GLY A 167 5.86 9.44 -6.33
C GLY A 167 4.69 8.93 -7.19
N LEU A 168 4.59 7.62 -7.40
CA LEU A 168 3.58 6.99 -8.26
C LEU A 168 2.18 7.08 -7.65
N GLY A 169 1.22 7.61 -8.42
CA GLY A 169 -0.18 7.72 -8.03
C GLY A 169 -0.58 8.93 -7.16
N LEU A 170 0.36 9.82 -6.81
CA LEU A 170 0.12 10.90 -5.85
C LEU A 170 -0.60 12.15 -6.37
N LYS A 171 -0.59 12.43 -7.68
CA LYS A 171 -1.10 13.71 -8.21
C LYS A 171 -2.64 13.81 -8.29
N ASN A 172 -3.36 12.71 -8.11
CA ASN A 172 -4.84 12.72 -8.06
C ASN A 172 -5.40 12.48 -6.66
N THR A 173 -4.53 12.37 -5.66
CA THR A 173 -4.91 12.10 -4.27
C THR A 173 -4.70 13.35 -3.43
N ALA A 174 -5.37 14.44 -3.81
CA ALA A 174 -5.55 15.57 -2.91
C ALA A 174 -6.59 15.17 -1.86
N PHE A 175 -6.23 14.26 -0.97
CA PHE A 175 -7.09 13.92 0.16
C PHE A 175 -7.19 15.15 1.06
N THR A 176 -8.36 15.77 1.11
CA THR A 176 -8.66 16.89 2.00
C THR A 176 -9.09 16.33 3.36
N GLY A 177 -8.20 15.61 4.04
CA GLY A 177 -8.52 14.99 5.32
C GLY A 177 -7.43 14.07 5.84
N LYS A 178 -7.55 13.66 7.11
CA LYS A 178 -6.62 12.71 7.73
C LYS A 178 -6.93 11.28 7.26
N PRO A 179 -5.92 10.46 6.95
CA PRO A 179 -6.11 9.04 6.70
C PRO A 179 -6.65 8.34 7.95
N GLU A 180 -7.76 7.62 7.83
CA GLU A 180 -8.42 6.97 8.97
C GLU A 180 -9.25 5.75 8.56
N ILE A 181 -9.35 4.79 9.47
CA ILE A 181 -10.22 3.61 9.40
C ILE A 181 -11.28 3.72 10.52
N LYS A 182 -12.56 3.58 10.17
CA LYS A 182 -13.70 3.69 11.10
C LYS A 182 -14.62 2.48 11.01
N LEU A 183 -14.99 1.93 12.17
CA LEU A 183 -16.07 0.95 12.29
C LEU A 183 -17.41 1.54 11.86
#